data_AF-A0A1Z5S870-F1
#
_entry.id   AF-A0A1Z5S870-F1
#
_cell.length_a   1.000
_cell.length_b   1.000
_cell.length_c   1.000
_cell.angle_alpha   90.00
_cell.angle_beta   90.00
_cell.angle_gamma   90.00
#
_symmetry.space_group_name_H-M   'P 1'
#
loop_
_entity.id
_entity.type
_entity.pdbx_description
1 polymer ?
#
loop_
_entity_poly.entity_id
_entity_poly.type
_entity_poly.pdbx_seq_one_letter_code
_entity_poly.pdbx_strand_id
1 'polypeptide(L)'
;MMTILFFLTASSPVLFGRPHQHEVRTARIRSNATTVDDNKVTVIFCLKRYCYTKPPQDCYCCLPTDLCYKTESDCRASCPNCNPKCPA
;
A
#
# COMPACT_ATOMS: atom_id res chain seq x y z
N MET A 1 -53.51 27.98 -7.29
CA MET A 1 -53.74 29.13 -6.39
C MET A 1 -52.60 29.16 -5.39
N MET A 2 -51.86 30.26 -5.34
CA MET A 2 -50.57 30.43 -4.67
C MET A 2 -50.76 30.67 -3.16
N THR A 3 -50.04 29.95 -2.30
CA THR A 3 -49.69 30.46 -0.96
C THR A 3 -48.19 30.26 -0.73
N ILE A 4 -47.45 31.36 -0.84
CA ILE A 4 -46.02 31.44 -0.55
C ILE A 4 -45.90 31.72 0.95
N LEU A 5 -45.28 30.82 1.71
CA LEU A 5 -44.86 31.09 3.07
C LEU A 5 -43.35 31.42 3.05
N PHE A 6 -43.05 32.71 3.11
CA PHE A 6 -41.73 33.22 3.43
C PHE A 6 -41.45 32.99 4.91
N PHE A 7 -40.57 32.03 5.24
CA PHE A 7 -39.96 31.97 6.57
C PHE A 7 -38.46 32.26 6.47
N LEU A 8 -38.09 33.36 7.11
CA LEU A 8 -36.76 33.94 7.18
C LEU A 8 -35.87 33.13 8.15
N THR A 9 -34.71 32.73 7.63
CA THR A 9 -33.38 32.61 8.26
C THR A 9 -33.23 32.20 9.74
N ALA A 10 -32.51 31.10 9.96
CA ALA A 10 -31.41 31.06 10.92
C ALA A 10 -30.37 30.04 10.44
N SER A 11 -29.23 30.53 9.96
CA SER A 11 -28.02 29.73 9.79
C SER A 11 -27.52 29.32 11.18
N SER A 12 -27.31 28.01 11.40
CA SER A 12 -26.53 27.52 12.54
C SER A 12 -25.43 26.57 12.05
N PRO A 13 -24.21 26.70 12.61
CA PRO A 13 -22.99 26.10 12.07
C PRO A 13 -22.86 24.61 12.38
N VAL A 14 -22.04 23.98 11.53
CA VAL A 14 -21.56 22.59 11.52
C VAL A 14 -21.28 22.02 12.92
N LEU A 15 -21.80 20.82 13.20
CA LEU A 15 -21.22 19.90 14.19
C LEU A 15 -21.29 18.45 13.68
N PHE A 16 -20.19 18.06 13.04
CA PHE A 16 -19.47 16.80 13.20
C PHE A 16 -20.32 15.51 13.26
N GLY A 17 -20.40 14.81 12.13
CA GLY A 17 -20.86 13.43 12.08
C GLY A 17 -20.05 12.54 13.03
N ARG A 18 -20.75 11.76 13.86
CA ARG A 18 -20.18 10.74 14.76
C ARG A 18 -19.19 9.84 14.01
N PRO A 19 -17.91 9.75 14.43
CA PRO A 19 -17.07 8.63 14.02
C PRO A 19 -17.61 7.36 14.68
N HIS A 20 -17.92 6.36 13.87
CA HIS A 20 -18.21 5.01 14.32
C HIS A 20 -16.95 4.48 15.01
N GLN A 21 -16.94 4.39 16.33
CA GLN A 21 -15.85 3.82 17.11
C GLN A 21 -15.74 2.34 16.73
N HIS A 22 -14.82 2.00 15.83
CA HIS A 22 -14.38 0.62 15.70
C HIS A 22 -13.72 0.24 17.02
N GLU A 23 -14.30 -0.73 17.70
CA GLU A 23 -13.75 -1.37 18.88
C GLU A 23 -12.39 -1.99 18.50
N VAL A 24 -11.31 -1.25 18.75
CA VAL A 24 -9.95 -1.79 18.64
C VAL A 24 -9.76 -2.66 19.88
N ARG A 25 -9.96 -3.97 19.71
CA ARG A 25 -9.55 -4.96 20.70
C ARG A 25 -8.02 -4.93 20.75
N THR A 26 -7.46 -4.16 21.67
CA THR A 26 -6.02 -4.14 21.95
C THR A 26 -5.63 -5.47 22.61
N ALA A 27 -5.35 -6.48 21.79
CA ALA A 27 -4.58 -7.62 22.22
C ALA A 27 -3.16 -7.11 22.51
N ARG A 28 -2.71 -7.21 23.77
CA ARG A 28 -1.30 -7.02 24.10
C ARG A 28 -0.52 -8.18 23.48
N ILE A 29 -0.12 -8.05 22.22
CA ILE A 29 0.87 -8.95 21.63
C ILE A 29 2.18 -8.64 22.34
N ARG A 30 2.56 -9.51 23.27
CA ARG A 30 3.91 -9.51 23.84
C ARG A 30 4.85 -10.01 22.75
N SER A 31 5.36 -9.09 21.94
CA SER A 31 6.43 -9.37 21.00
C SER A 31 7.70 -9.60 21.81
N ASN A 32 8.07 -10.86 22.05
CA ASN A 32 9.43 -11.17 22.46
C ASN A 32 10.34 -10.78 21.28
N ALA A 33 10.96 -9.61 21.38
CA ALA A 33 11.98 -9.18 20.43
C ALA A 33 13.25 -9.97 20.70
N THR A 34 13.40 -11.14 20.07
CA THR A 34 14.73 -11.67 19.80
C THR A 34 15.38 -10.72 18.81
N THR A 35 16.58 -10.23 19.08
CA THR A 35 17.38 -9.49 18.11
C THR A 35 17.53 -10.39 16.88
N VAL A 36 16.74 -10.11 15.83
CA VAL A 36 16.94 -10.71 14.52
C VAL A 36 18.32 -10.24 14.11
N ASP A 37 19.21 -11.17 13.80
CA ASP A 37 20.54 -10.88 13.28
C ASP A 37 20.36 -9.95 12.07
N ASP A 38 20.53 -8.63 12.28
CA ASP A 38 20.06 -7.55 11.38
C ASP A 38 20.75 -7.55 10.01
N ASN A 39 21.64 -8.50 9.77
CA ASN A 39 22.57 -8.50 8.65
C ASN A 39 22.35 -9.66 7.66
N LYS A 40 21.22 -10.37 7.73
CA LYS A 40 20.91 -11.52 6.85
C LYS A 40 19.73 -11.32 5.91
N VAL A 41 19.10 -10.15 5.92
CA VAL A 41 17.96 -9.87 5.04
C VAL A 41 18.48 -9.47 3.66
N THR A 42 18.17 -10.29 2.65
CA THR A 42 18.35 -9.93 1.24
C THR A 42 17.02 -9.45 0.67
N VAL A 43 16.98 -8.22 0.19
CA VAL A 43 15.84 -7.66 -0.55
C VAL A 43 16.16 -7.67 -2.03
N ILE A 44 15.32 -8.28 -2.85
CA ILE A 44 15.46 -8.25 -4.31
C ILE A 44 14.34 -7.35 -4.85
N PHE A 45 14.70 -6.33 -5.61
CA PHE A 45 13.75 -5.36 -6.14
C PHE A 45 13.05 -5.92 -7.37
N CYS A 46 12.13 -6.85 -7.14
CA CYS A 46 11.34 -7.52 -8.17
C CYS A 46 9.87 -7.54 -7.77
N LEU A 47 9.03 -6.78 -8.48
CA LEU A 47 7.61 -6.67 -8.21
C LEU A 47 6.79 -7.38 -9.29
N LYS A 48 5.85 -8.22 -8.85
CA LYS A 48 4.82 -8.77 -9.71
C LYS A 48 3.85 -7.66 -10.12
N ARG A 49 3.63 -7.48 -11.43
CA ARG A 49 2.66 -6.56 -12.02
C ARG A 49 1.82 -7.29 -13.06
N TYR A 50 0.67 -6.71 -13.37
CA TYR A 50 -0.16 -7.16 -14.48
C TYR A 50 0.25 -6.44 -15.76
N CYS A 51 0.61 -7.20 -16.81
CA CYS A 51 1.01 -6.65 -18.09
C CYS A 51 -0.10 -6.80 -19.13
N TYR A 52 -0.54 -5.67 -19.69
CA TYR A 52 -1.54 -5.58 -20.75
C TYR A 52 -0.97 -5.98 -22.12
N THR A 53 -0.53 -7.23 -22.24
CA THR A 53 -0.12 -7.87 -23.49
C THR A 53 -1.30 -8.63 -24.11
N LYS A 54 -1.13 -9.19 -25.31
CA LYS A 54 -2.13 -10.07 -25.95
C LYS A 54 -1.51 -11.45 -26.19
N PRO A 55 -1.81 -12.48 -25.37
CA PRO A 55 -2.73 -12.48 -24.22
C PRO A 55 -2.18 -11.72 -23.02
N PRO A 56 -3.04 -11.20 -22.12
CA PRO A 56 -2.56 -10.55 -20.90
C PRO A 56 -1.94 -11.59 -19.97
N GLN A 57 -0.92 -11.17 -19.23
CA GLN A 57 -0.16 -12.04 -18.35
C GLN A 57 0.44 -11.27 -17.18
N ASP A 58 0.82 -12.02 -16.15
CA ASP A 58 1.70 -11.51 -15.11
C ASP A 58 3.10 -11.24 -15.67
N CYS A 59 3.74 -10.21 -15.14
CA CYS A 59 5.11 -9.83 -15.42
C CYS A 59 5.80 -9.38 -14.12
N TYR A 60 7.12 -9.38 -14.14
CA TYR A 60 7.94 -9.14 -12.96
C TYR A 60 8.92 -8.02 -13.26
N CYS A 61 8.76 -6.87 -12.61
CA CYS A 61 9.48 -5.65 -12.94
C CYS A 61 10.45 -5.24 -11.85
N CYS A 62 11.59 -4.70 -12.25
CA CYS A 62 12.55 -4.14 -11.32
C CYS A 62 12.01 -2.89 -10.62
N LEU A 63 12.67 -2.48 -9.54
CA LEU A 63 12.59 -1.12 -9.03
C LEU A 63 14.00 -0.54 -8.89
N PRO A 64 14.19 0.79 -9.11
CA PRO A 64 13.18 1.76 -9.55
C PRO A 64 12.95 1.78 -11.06
N THR A 65 13.59 0.88 -11.83
CA THR A 65 13.51 0.87 -13.30
C THR A 65 12.28 0.11 -13.81
N ASP A 66 11.72 0.52 -14.95
CA ASP A 66 10.57 -0.17 -15.58
C ASP A 66 10.97 -1.41 -16.41
N LEU A 67 12.14 -2.00 -16.13
CA LEU A 67 12.58 -3.21 -16.81
C LEU A 67 11.80 -4.41 -16.27
N CYS A 68 11.07 -5.11 -17.14
CA CYS A 68 10.21 -6.23 -16.78
C CYS A 68 10.60 -7.53 -17.48
N TYR A 69 10.38 -8.63 -16.78
CA TYR A 69 10.64 -9.99 -17.22
C TYR A 69 9.36 -10.81 -17.20
N LYS A 70 9.32 -11.85 -18.04
CA LYS A 70 8.19 -12.78 -18.13
C LYS A 70 8.12 -13.73 -16.94
N THR A 71 9.26 -14.05 -16.33
CA THR A 71 9.36 -14.99 -15.21
C THR A 71 9.91 -14.30 -13.96
N GLU A 72 9.51 -14.78 -12.79
CA GLU A 72 10.02 -14.28 -11.52
C GLU A 72 11.52 -14.56 -11.36
N SER A 73 11.98 -15.71 -11.85
CA SER A 73 13.39 -16.10 -11.78
C SER A 73 14.29 -15.13 -12.53
N ASP A 74 13.91 -14.75 -13.76
CA ASP A 74 14.70 -13.83 -14.58
C ASP A 74 14.77 -12.45 -13.95
N CYS A 75 13.64 -11.99 -13.39
CA CYS A 75 13.57 -10.75 -12.64
C CYS A 75 14.47 -10.79 -11.40
N ARG A 76 14.41 -11.85 -10.60
CA ARG A 76 15.25 -11.97 -9.39
C ARG A 76 16.74 -12.07 -9.68
N ALA A 77 17.12 -12.67 -10.82
CA ALA A 77 18.51 -12.78 -11.24
C ALA A 77 19.08 -11.47 -11.81
N SER A 78 18.23 -10.61 -12.37
CA SER A 78 18.67 -9.45 -13.14
C SER A 78 18.43 -8.10 -12.45
N CYS A 79 17.45 -8.03 -11.54
CA CYS A 79 17.13 -6.79 -10.82
C CYS A 79 18.12 -6.52 -9.68
N PRO A 80 18.26 -5.24 -9.28
CA PRO A 80 19.06 -4.88 -8.12
C PRO A 80 18.64 -5.65 -6.87
N ASN A 81 19.63 -6.02 -6.06
CA ASN A 81 19.41 -6.57 -4.74
C ASN A 81 20.12 -5.72 -3.69
N CYS A 82 19.59 -5.78 -2.48
CA CYS A 82 20.17 -5.22 -1.28
C CYS A 82 20.52 -6.38 -0.36
N ASN A 83 21.81 -6.60 -0.15
CA ASN A 83 22.30 -7.69 0.68
C ASN A 83 23.62 -7.29 1.34
N PRO A 84 23.64 -7.12 2.67
CA PRO A 84 22.59 -6.56 3.53
C PRO A 84 22.51 -5.02 3.43
N LYS A 85 23.47 -4.41 2.74
CA LYS A 85 23.50 -2.97 2.47
C LYS A 85 23.05 -2.69 1.05
N CYS A 86 22.21 -1.69 0.88
CA CYS A 86 21.74 -1.27 -0.44
C CYS A 86 22.74 -0.26 -1.02
N PRO A 87 22.97 -0.26 -2.34
CA PRO A 87 23.69 0.83 -2.98
C PRO A 87 22.93 2.16 -2.76
N ALA A 88 23.67 3.22 -2.46
CA ALA A 88 23.15 4.56 -2.20
C ALA A 88 22.85 5.32 -3.50
#